data_AF-A0A958C3P4-F1
#
_entry.id   AF-A0A958C3P4-F1
#
_cell.length_a   1.000
_cell.length_b   1.000
_cell.length_c   1.000
_cell.angle_alpha   90.00
_cell.angle_beta   90.00
_cell.angle_gamma   90.00
#
_symmetry.space_group_name_H-M   'P 1'
#
loop_
_entity.id
_entity.type
_entity.pdbx_description
1 polymer ?
#
loop_
_entity_poly.entity_id
_entity_poly.type
_entity_poly.pdbx_seq_one_letter_code
_entity_poly.pdbx_strand_id
1 'polypeptide(L)'
;MIQRPSQNPAYWTTEFELLSDDIEFLQAYLSEPDRPVIESDMVEAFVAERIRREDQRIRKEVARGKIYDPRDSYALGEHVVFPALDFALATVEAERPGRNPEHGEFTVVTVSFEDGSRREFATGLATPHKLNRKEGDDSIAQSDAPDPAQIVEVYGRELRVNLADDMLGIEDTPFVNHGRYWSLRDMLADIHIGHMNIAEAAIDLRGAPLPTIAIVLELELPREIPPALAGFSIDIAMSADPRFV
;
A
#
# COMPACT_ATOMS: atom_id res chain seq x y z
N MET A 1 21.80 3.75 -8.23
CA MET A 1 20.80 2.75 -7.83
C MET A 1 19.47 3.45 -7.97
N ILE A 2 18.58 2.92 -8.79
CA ILE A 2 17.19 3.36 -8.87
C ILE A 2 16.59 3.02 -7.51
N GLN A 3 16.06 3.99 -6.77
CA GLN A 3 15.48 3.71 -5.47
C GLN A 3 14.00 4.02 -5.54
N ARG A 4 13.20 2.96 -5.63
CA ARG A 4 11.76 3.03 -5.46
C ARG A 4 11.47 3.33 -3.98
N PRO A 5 10.45 4.13 -3.65
CA PRO A 5 9.99 4.27 -2.27
C PRO A 5 9.83 2.94 -1.54
N SER A 6 9.22 1.94 -2.20
CA SER A 6 9.01 0.60 -1.62
C SER A 6 10.30 -0.17 -1.26
N GLN A 7 11.46 0.22 -1.79
CA GLN A 7 12.75 -0.37 -1.46
C GLN A 7 13.41 0.27 -0.23
N ASN A 8 12.93 1.45 0.20
CA ASN A 8 13.44 2.13 1.37
C ASN A 8 12.78 1.54 2.63
N PRO A 9 13.55 0.99 3.60
CA PRO A 9 12.99 0.50 4.85
C PRO A 9 12.17 1.56 5.62
N ALA A 10 12.58 2.83 5.55
CA ALA A 10 11.90 3.93 6.24
C ALA A 10 10.45 4.09 5.76
N TYR A 11 10.18 3.85 4.48
CA TYR A 11 8.85 3.93 3.86
C TYR A 11 7.82 3.01 4.53
N TRP A 12 8.26 1.84 5.00
CA TRP A 12 7.39 0.86 5.68
C TRP A 12 7.38 1.00 7.21
N THR A 13 8.22 1.88 7.76
CA THR A 13 8.47 1.99 9.20
C THR A 13 8.28 3.42 9.68
N THR A 14 9.36 4.20 9.76
CA THR A 14 9.38 5.54 10.36
C THR A 14 8.69 6.62 9.53
N GLU A 15 8.63 6.45 8.22
CA GLU A 15 7.97 7.37 7.27
C GLU A 15 6.63 6.81 6.77
N PHE A 16 6.08 5.81 7.47
CA PHE A 16 4.77 5.28 7.15
C PHE A 16 3.69 6.36 7.34
N GLU A 17 2.85 6.49 6.32
CA GLU A 17 1.65 7.33 6.35
C GLU A 17 0.55 6.59 5.60
N LEU A 18 -0.63 6.47 6.20
CA LEU A 18 -1.82 5.94 5.52
C LEU A 18 -2.41 6.97 4.55
N LEU A 19 -2.41 6.66 3.25
CA LEU A 19 -2.88 7.58 2.21
C LEU A 19 -4.36 7.35 1.86
N SER A 20 -5.01 8.33 1.23
CA SER A 20 -6.41 8.21 0.80
C SER A 20 -6.67 7.00 -0.10
N ASP A 21 -5.81 6.77 -1.09
CA ASP A 21 -5.94 5.61 -1.99
C ASP A 21 -5.85 4.29 -1.21
N ASP A 22 -5.08 4.25 -0.11
CA ASP A 22 -4.97 3.05 0.74
C ASP A 22 -6.25 2.81 1.53
N ILE A 23 -6.84 3.87 2.07
CA ILE A 23 -8.14 3.80 2.76
C ILE A 23 -9.21 3.24 1.82
N GLU A 24 -9.31 3.78 0.61
CA GLU A 24 -10.26 3.31 -0.41
C GLU A 24 -10.05 1.82 -0.73
N PHE A 25 -8.80 1.38 -0.87
CA PHE A 25 -8.49 -0.02 -1.09
C PHE A 25 -8.86 -0.91 0.09
N LEU A 26 -8.51 -0.51 1.31
CA LEU A 26 -8.81 -1.28 2.51
C LEU A 26 -10.31 -1.39 2.73
N GLN A 27 -11.08 -0.34 2.45
CA GLN A 27 -12.55 -0.41 2.44
C GLN A 27 -13.05 -1.42 1.40
N ALA A 28 -12.58 -1.33 0.16
CA ALA A 28 -12.97 -2.27 -0.89
C ALA A 28 -12.63 -3.72 -0.47
N TYR A 29 -11.39 -3.96 -0.04
CA TYR A 29 -10.89 -5.27 0.37
C TYR A 29 -11.66 -5.86 1.56
N LEU A 30 -12.00 -5.05 2.57
CA LEU A 30 -12.79 -5.51 3.72
C LEU A 30 -14.28 -5.67 3.41
N SER A 31 -14.78 -5.02 2.35
CA SER A 31 -16.18 -5.15 1.92
C SER A 31 -16.48 -6.40 1.10
N GLU A 32 -15.46 -7.00 0.46
CA GLU A 32 -15.60 -8.18 -0.37
C GLU A 32 -15.96 -9.47 0.39
N PRO A 33 -15.32 -9.81 1.53
CA PRO A 33 -15.62 -11.03 2.24
C PRO A 33 -16.84 -10.90 3.16
N ASP A 34 -17.71 -11.92 3.16
CA ASP A 34 -18.81 -12.09 4.12
C ASP A 34 -18.34 -12.50 5.54
N ARG A 35 -17.16 -12.05 5.96
CA ARG A 35 -16.52 -12.37 7.23
C ARG A 35 -15.51 -11.29 7.61
N PRO A 36 -15.21 -11.10 8.90
CA PRO A 36 -14.09 -10.28 9.29
C PRO A 36 -12.77 -10.90 8.77
N VAL A 37 -11.84 -10.04 8.39
CA VAL A 37 -10.54 -10.41 7.81
C VAL A 37 -9.47 -10.48 8.88
N ILE A 38 -8.57 -11.47 8.78
CA ILE A 38 -7.44 -11.57 9.69
C ILE A 38 -6.43 -10.47 9.35
N GLU A 39 -5.89 -9.81 10.38
CA GLU A 39 -4.93 -8.71 10.27
C GLU A 39 -3.70 -9.05 9.41
N SER A 40 -3.17 -10.28 9.48
CA SER A 40 -2.07 -10.73 8.62
C SER A 40 -2.42 -10.63 7.13
N ASP A 41 -3.60 -11.15 6.76
CA ASP A 41 -4.06 -11.19 5.37
C ASP A 41 -4.34 -9.77 4.87
N MET A 42 -4.82 -8.89 5.75
CA MET A 42 -5.03 -7.47 5.46
C MET A 42 -3.72 -6.75 5.18
N VAL A 43 -2.68 -6.95 6.00
CA VAL A 43 -1.37 -6.34 5.79
C VAL A 43 -0.69 -6.89 4.54
N GLU A 44 -0.79 -8.19 4.28
CA GLU A 44 -0.28 -8.80 3.04
C GLU A 44 -0.93 -8.18 1.80
N ALA A 45 -2.26 -8.07 1.79
CA ALA A 45 -3.00 -7.46 0.69
C ALA A 45 -2.63 -5.97 0.51
N PHE A 46 -2.50 -5.22 1.61
CA PHE A 46 -2.10 -3.81 1.60
C PHE A 46 -0.71 -3.59 1.01
N VAL A 47 0.29 -4.37 1.45
CA VAL A 47 1.66 -4.26 0.93
C VAL A 47 1.71 -4.62 -0.56
N ALA A 48 1.05 -5.70 -0.95
CA ALA A 48 0.97 -6.12 -2.34
C ALA A 48 0.32 -5.04 -3.22
N GLU A 49 -0.74 -4.40 -2.74
CA GLU A 49 -1.41 -3.33 -3.46
C GLU A 49 -0.55 -2.08 -3.63
N ARG A 50 0.15 -1.63 -2.58
CA ARG A 50 1.07 -0.49 -2.68
C ARG A 50 2.16 -0.73 -3.72
N ILE A 51 2.78 -1.91 -3.70
CA ILE A 51 3.80 -2.29 -4.69
C ILE A 51 3.20 -2.35 -6.09
N ARG A 52 1.99 -2.93 -6.25
CA ARG A 52 1.29 -3.00 -7.54
C ARG A 52 0.98 -1.62 -8.12
N ARG A 53 0.52 -0.68 -7.30
CA ARG A 53 0.23 0.70 -7.70
C ARG A 53 1.49 1.46 -8.10
N GLU A 54 2.56 1.33 -7.32
CA GLU A 54 3.86 1.89 -7.64
C GLU A 54 4.36 1.37 -9.00
N ASP A 55 4.27 0.05 -9.22
CA ASP A 55 4.59 -0.60 -10.49
C ASP A 55 3.78 -0.03 -11.66
N GLN A 56 2.47 0.14 -11.48
CA GLN A 56 1.61 0.70 -12.52
C GLN A 56 1.96 2.16 -12.84
N ARG A 57 2.26 2.97 -11.83
CA ARG A 57 2.71 4.35 -12.01
C ARG A 57 4.01 4.38 -12.81
N ILE A 58 5.00 3.59 -12.42
CA ILE A 58 6.29 3.50 -13.10
C ILE A 58 6.11 3.06 -14.56
N ARG A 59 5.29 2.03 -14.82
CA ARG A 59 5.02 1.54 -16.19
C ARG A 59 4.38 2.61 -17.06
N LYS A 60 3.46 3.40 -16.50
CA LYS A 60 2.84 4.52 -17.22
C LYS A 60 3.87 5.58 -17.60
N GLU A 61 4.74 5.99 -16.67
CA GLU A 61 5.77 7.00 -16.95
C GLU A 61 6.80 6.50 -17.96
N VAL A 62 7.29 5.27 -17.80
CA VAL A 62 8.22 4.64 -18.75
C VAL A 62 7.63 4.53 -20.16
N ALA A 63 6.32 4.36 -20.30
CA ALA A 63 5.67 4.34 -21.61
C ALA A 63 5.60 5.72 -22.30
N ARG A 64 5.81 6.83 -21.57
CA ARG A 64 5.70 8.20 -22.08
C ARG A 64 7.01 8.74 -22.69
N GLY A 65 8.14 8.09 -22.47
CA GLY A 65 9.44 8.57 -22.95
C GLY A 65 10.53 7.52 -22.92
N LYS A 66 11.72 7.86 -23.42
CA LYS A 66 12.87 6.96 -23.34
C LYS A 66 13.47 6.99 -21.95
N ILE A 67 13.89 5.84 -21.42
CA ILE A 67 14.60 5.79 -20.14
C ILE A 67 15.98 6.42 -20.32
N TYR A 68 16.34 7.32 -19.40
CA TYR A 68 17.64 7.95 -19.37
C TYR A 68 18.77 6.93 -19.12
N ASP A 69 19.55 6.69 -20.17
CA ASP A 69 20.89 6.11 -20.14
C ASP A 69 21.92 7.17 -20.58
N PRO A 70 23.02 7.41 -19.82
CA PRO A 70 24.03 8.38 -20.19
C PRO A 70 24.80 8.06 -21.49
N ARG A 71 24.78 6.80 -21.98
CA ARG A 71 25.39 6.43 -23.26
C ARG A 71 24.54 6.87 -24.45
N ASP A 72 23.23 6.95 -24.26
CA ASP A 72 22.29 7.30 -25.31
C ASP A 72 22.32 8.82 -25.56
N SER A 73 21.84 9.22 -26.72
CA SER A 73 21.65 10.62 -27.12
C SER A 73 20.17 10.93 -27.27
N TYR A 74 19.76 12.13 -26.87
CA TYR A 74 18.35 12.56 -26.91
C TYR A 74 18.23 13.87 -27.69
N ALA A 75 17.22 13.96 -28.55
CA ALA A 75 16.99 15.13 -29.39
C ALA A 75 16.16 16.20 -28.67
N LEU A 76 16.23 17.44 -29.16
CA LEU A 76 15.40 18.54 -28.67
C LEU A 76 13.90 18.23 -28.84
N GLY A 77 13.12 18.42 -27.77
CA GLY A 77 11.70 18.06 -27.68
C GLY A 77 11.43 16.60 -27.31
N GLU A 78 12.46 15.77 -27.13
CA GLU A 78 12.29 14.37 -26.76
C GLU A 78 11.91 14.22 -25.28
N HIS A 79 11.01 13.28 -24.99
CA HIS A 79 10.63 12.91 -23.63
C HIS A 79 11.56 11.84 -23.06
N VAL A 80 12.13 12.12 -21.90
CA VAL A 80 13.10 11.27 -21.22
C VAL A 80 12.64 11.04 -19.78
N VAL A 81 12.63 9.78 -19.37
CA VAL A 81 12.23 9.33 -18.03
C VAL A 81 13.50 9.07 -17.22
N PHE A 82 13.58 9.62 -16.01
CA PHE A 82 14.77 9.53 -15.16
C PHE A 82 14.53 8.59 -13.96
N PRO A 83 14.98 7.31 -14.01
CA PRO A 83 14.74 6.37 -12.91
C PRO A 83 15.41 6.76 -11.59
N ALA A 84 16.56 7.45 -11.65
CA ALA A 84 17.26 7.94 -10.46
C ALA A 84 16.57 9.14 -9.79
N LEU A 85 15.48 9.64 -10.38
CA LEU A 85 14.66 10.75 -9.89
C LEU A 85 13.19 10.32 -9.87
N ASP A 86 12.88 9.19 -9.25
CA ASP A 86 11.52 8.65 -9.07
C ASP A 86 10.71 8.43 -10.36
N PHE A 87 11.42 8.13 -11.45
CA PHE A 87 10.87 8.00 -12.80
C PHE A 87 10.24 9.30 -13.31
N ALA A 88 10.76 10.45 -12.88
CA ALA A 88 10.30 11.75 -13.35
C ALA A 88 10.47 11.88 -14.87
N LEU A 89 9.40 12.33 -15.53
CA LEU A 89 9.39 12.65 -16.95
C LEU A 89 9.92 14.07 -17.16
N ALA A 90 10.82 14.23 -18.13
CA ALA A 90 11.32 15.52 -18.55
C ALA A 90 11.35 15.64 -20.07
N THR A 91 11.37 16.88 -20.57
CA THR A 91 11.50 17.19 -22.00
C THR A 91 12.83 17.88 -22.25
N VAL A 92 13.56 17.45 -23.28
CA VAL A 92 14.82 18.09 -23.69
C VAL A 92 14.53 19.45 -24.30
N GLU A 93 15.03 20.52 -23.68
CA GLU A 93 14.85 21.90 -24.15
C GLU A 93 16.07 22.44 -24.90
N ALA A 94 17.27 21.97 -24.56
CA ALA A 94 18.51 22.43 -25.17
C ALA A 94 19.59 21.35 -25.12
N GLU A 95 20.57 21.47 -26.01
CA GLU A 95 21.77 20.65 -26.04
C GLU A 95 23.01 21.53 -26.23
N ARG A 96 24.11 21.15 -25.59
CA ARG A 96 25.42 21.81 -25.74
C ARG A 96 26.56 20.80 -25.68
N PRO A 97 27.69 21.06 -26.37
CA PRO A 97 28.85 20.20 -26.26
C PRO A 97 29.47 20.28 -24.86
N GLY A 98 29.84 19.12 -24.32
CA GLY A 98 30.58 18.92 -23.08
C GLY A 98 31.95 18.31 -23.37
N ARG A 99 32.95 18.73 -22.59
CA ARG A 99 34.30 18.16 -22.69
C ARG A 99 34.88 17.98 -21.30
N ASN A 100 35.31 16.76 -21.00
CA ASN A 100 36.00 16.44 -19.76
C ASN A 100 37.28 15.66 -20.09
N PRO A 101 38.46 16.03 -19.56
CA PRO A 101 39.70 15.27 -19.75
C PRO A 101 39.59 13.76 -19.44
N GLU A 102 38.73 13.36 -18.50
CA GLU A 102 38.53 11.96 -18.10
C GLU A 102 37.51 11.21 -18.98
N HIS A 103 36.52 11.91 -19.52
CA HIS A 103 35.39 11.29 -20.24
C HIS A 103 35.35 11.58 -21.75
N GLY A 104 36.26 12.43 -22.25
CA GLY A 104 36.31 12.85 -23.64
C GLY A 104 35.25 13.90 -23.99
N GLU A 105 34.78 13.84 -25.24
CA GLU A 105 33.69 14.67 -25.74
C GLU A 105 32.34 13.96 -25.49
N PHE A 106 31.35 14.71 -25.03
CA PHE A 106 29.99 14.25 -24.78
C PHE A 106 29.01 15.40 -24.97
N THR A 107 27.70 15.14 -24.90
CA THR A 107 26.68 16.17 -25.02
C THR A 107 26.01 16.40 -23.67
N VAL A 108 25.78 17.66 -23.30
CA VAL A 108 24.96 18.01 -22.14
C VAL A 108 23.59 18.44 -22.64
N VAL A 109 22.54 17.76 -22.19
CA VAL A 109 21.16 18.16 -22.45
C VAL A 109 20.60 18.90 -21.25
N THR A 110 19.91 20.01 -21.48
CA THR A 110 19.06 20.67 -20.48
C THR A 110 17.66 20.14 -20.64
N VAL A 111 17.10 19.61 -19.56
CA VAL A 111 15.73 19.08 -19.54
C VAL A 111 14.86 19.90 -18.59
N SER A 112 13.58 20.04 -18.94
CA SER A 112 12.54 20.58 -18.07
C SER A 112 11.63 19.47 -17.59
N PHE A 113 11.47 19.36 -16.28
CA PHE A 113 10.52 18.44 -15.63
C PHE A 113 9.11 19.04 -15.61
N GLU A 114 8.10 18.21 -15.32
CA GLU A 114 6.70 18.65 -15.22
C GLU A 114 6.45 19.64 -14.07
N ASP A 115 7.28 19.62 -13.02
CA ASP A 115 7.26 20.59 -11.92
C ASP A 115 7.86 21.96 -12.29
N GLY A 116 8.33 22.13 -13.53
CA GLY A 116 8.97 23.34 -14.04
C GLY A 116 10.45 23.48 -13.64
N SER A 117 11.00 22.53 -12.88
CA SER A 117 12.43 22.50 -12.57
C SER A 117 13.25 22.16 -13.81
N ARG A 118 14.43 22.78 -13.93
CA ARG A 118 15.38 22.55 -15.01
C ARG A 118 16.65 21.95 -14.47
N ARG A 119 17.17 20.91 -15.14
CA ARG A 119 18.45 20.28 -14.79
C ARG A 119 19.23 19.92 -16.05
N GLU A 120 20.54 19.76 -15.88
CA GLU A 120 21.45 19.36 -16.95
C GLU A 120 21.93 17.92 -16.74
N PHE A 121 22.02 17.16 -17.83
CA PHE A 121 22.42 15.76 -17.83
C PHE A 121 23.40 15.46 -18.96
N ALA A 122 24.37 14.59 -18.70
CA ALA A 122 25.38 14.16 -19.67
C ALA A 122 24.89 12.98 -20.50
N THR A 123 25.03 13.06 -21.82
CA THR A 123 24.51 12.14 -22.82
C THR A 123 25.59 11.83 -23.85
N GLY A 124 25.51 10.68 -24.52
CA GLY A 124 26.57 10.23 -25.42
C GLY A 124 27.91 9.94 -24.71
N LEU A 125 27.88 9.60 -23.42
CA LEU A 125 29.10 9.25 -22.69
C LEU A 125 29.65 7.90 -23.18
N ALA A 126 30.86 7.91 -23.73
CA ALA A 126 31.56 6.70 -24.17
C ALA A 126 32.15 5.90 -23.00
N THR A 127 32.35 6.53 -21.85
CA THR A 127 32.91 5.88 -20.66
C THR A 127 31.82 5.17 -19.85
N PRO A 128 32.15 4.06 -19.15
CA PRO A 128 31.20 3.39 -18.27
C PRO A 128 30.71 4.33 -17.16
N HIS A 129 29.39 4.42 -16.97
CA HIS A 129 28.78 5.20 -15.91
C HIS A 129 27.87 4.31 -15.05
N LYS A 130 27.75 4.64 -13.76
CA LYS A 130 26.93 3.89 -12.77
C LYS A 130 25.42 3.85 -13.10
N LEU A 131 24.97 4.68 -14.05
CA LEU A 131 23.59 4.75 -14.53
C LEU A 131 23.39 4.07 -15.89
N ASN A 132 24.46 3.53 -16.50
CA ASN A 132 24.33 2.77 -17.73
C ASN A 132 23.51 1.50 -17.46
N ARG A 133 22.48 1.27 -18.26
CA ARG A 133 21.66 0.06 -18.20
C ARG A 133 22.49 -1.16 -18.60
N LYS A 134 22.21 -2.31 -17.99
CA LYS A 134 22.83 -3.58 -18.41
C LYS A 134 22.18 -4.05 -19.72
N GLU A 135 22.94 -4.70 -20.59
CA GLU A 135 22.36 -5.30 -21.81
C GLU A 135 21.33 -6.37 -21.41
N GLY A 136 20.12 -6.29 -21.99
CA GLY A 136 18.97 -7.16 -21.65
C GLY A 136 18.01 -6.59 -20.59
N ASP A 137 18.27 -5.39 -20.08
CA ASP A 137 17.47 -4.72 -19.05
C ASP A 137 16.33 -3.86 -19.64
N ASP A 138 15.53 -4.45 -20.53
CA ASP A 138 14.36 -3.80 -21.13
C ASP A 138 13.14 -3.79 -20.19
N SER A 139 13.23 -4.44 -19.01
CA SER A 139 12.13 -4.58 -18.05
C SER A 139 12.41 -3.94 -16.69
N ILE A 140 13.00 -2.74 -16.65
CA ILE A 140 13.26 -1.96 -15.41
C ILE A 140 11.99 -1.82 -14.54
N ALA A 141 10.81 -1.87 -15.15
CA ALA A 141 9.55 -1.79 -14.42
C ALA A 141 9.18 -3.04 -13.60
N GLN A 142 9.85 -4.19 -13.78
CA GLN A 142 9.57 -5.42 -13.03
C GLN A 142 10.78 -6.00 -12.29
N SER A 143 12.01 -5.80 -12.77
CA SER A 143 13.18 -6.49 -12.23
C SER A 143 13.63 -6.02 -10.84
N ASP A 144 13.21 -4.82 -10.43
CA ASP A 144 13.67 -4.18 -9.19
C ASP A 144 12.57 -4.01 -8.12
N ALA A 145 11.33 -4.45 -8.37
CA ALA A 145 10.28 -4.39 -7.36
C ALA A 145 10.64 -5.31 -6.16
N PRO A 146 10.49 -4.85 -4.91
CA PRO A 146 10.65 -5.73 -3.76
C PRO A 146 9.55 -6.79 -3.76
N ASP A 147 9.88 -8.00 -3.30
CA ASP A 147 8.89 -9.05 -3.09
C ASP A 147 7.97 -8.67 -1.93
N PRO A 148 6.64 -8.54 -2.14
CA PRO A 148 5.69 -8.23 -1.07
C PRO A 148 5.82 -9.16 0.14
N ALA A 149 6.09 -10.45 -0.09
CA ALA A 149 6.23 -11.43 0.99
C ALA A 149 7.44 -11.11 1.89
N GLN A 150 8.56 -10.67 1.29
CA GLN A 150 9.74 -10.26 2.05
C GLN A 150 9.50 -8.98 2.87
N ILE A 151 8.77 -8.02 2.29
CA ILE A 151 8.38 -6.79 3.02
C ILE A 151 7.53 -7.14 4.24
N VAL A 152 6.54 -8.02 4.08
CA VAL A 152 5.69 -8.47 5.20
C VAL A 152 6.50 -9.26 6.23
N GLU A 153 7.41 -10.13 5.81
CA GLU A 153 8.27 -10.90 6.72
C GLU A 153 9.13 -9.98 7.60
N VAL A 154 9.71 -8.94 7.01
CA VAL A 154 10.64 -8.04 7.71
C VAL A 154 9.91 -6.95 8.50
N TYR A 155 8.90 -6.30 7.90
CA TYR A 155 8.26 -5.09 8.46
C TYR A 155 6.82 -5.33 8.91
N GLY A 156 6.22 -6.49 8.63
CA GLY A 156 4.79 -6.74 8.85
C GLY A 156 4.34 -6.66 10.32
N ARG A 157 5.23 -6.76 11.30
CA ARG A 157 4.88 -6.50 12.71
C ARG A 157 4.65 -5.02 12.98
N GLU A 158 5.54 -4.16 12.46
CA GLU A 158 5.44 -2.72 12.65
C GLU A 158 4.31 -2.13 11.81
N LEU A 159 4.18 -2.59 10.56
CA LEU A 159 3.08 -2.23 9.68
C LEU A 159 1.71 -2.55 10.28
N ARG A 160 1.57 -3.68 10.98
CA ARG A 160 0.31 -4.02 11.68
C ARG A 160 -0.08 -2.95 12.71
N VAL A 161 0.87 -2.53 13.54
CA VAL A 161 0.63 -1.51 14.57
C VAL A 161 0.32 -0.17 13.93
N ASN A 162 1.18 0.30 13.02
CA ASN A 162 1.01 1.61 12.38
C ASN A 162 -0.28 1.68 11.57
N LEU A 163 -0.60 0.61 10.81
CA LEU A 163 -1.83 0.55 10.03
C LEU A 163 -3.06 0.54 10.93
N ALA A 164 -3.04 -0.21 12.04
CA ALA A 164 -4.13 -0.23 13.00
C ALA A 164 -4.36 1.14 13.64
N ASP A 165 -3.29 1.79 14.10
CA ASP A 165 -3.33 3.10 14.74
C ASP A 165 -3.88 4.17 13.76
N ASP A 166 -3.37 4.18 12.52
CA ASP A 166 -3.83 5.13 11.50
C ASP A 166 -5.29 4.87 11.09
N MET A 167 -5.69 3.61 10.87
CA MET A 167 -7.07 3.27 10.51
C MET A 167 -8.08 3.64 11.59
N LEU A 168 -7.73 3.44 12.86
CA LEU A 168 -8.60 3.78 14.00
C LEU A 168 -8.54 5.27 14.37
N GLY A 169 -7.46 5.96 13.99
CA GLY A 169 -7.28 7.39 14.20
C GLY A 169 -8.05 8.29 13.22
N ILE A 170 -8.60 7.73 12.13
CA ILE A 170 -9.44 8.46 11.18
C ILE A 170 -10.73 8.95 11.87
N GLU A 171 -11.06 10.24 11.68
CA GLU A 171 -12.33 10.80 12.14
C GLU A 171 -13.51 10.06 11.48
N ASP A 172 -14.51 9.67 12.27
CA ASP A 172 -15.63 8.83 11.83
C ASP A 172 -15.18 7.54 11.11
N THR A 173 -14.13 6.88 11.64
CA THR A 173 -13.54 5.70 11.01
C THR A 173 -14.59 4.61 10.68
N PRO A 174 -14.59 4.12 9.42
CA PRO A 174 -15.43 3.02 8.98
C PRO A 174 -14.86 1.67 9.44
N PHE A 175 -13.61 1.63 9.88
CA PHE A 175 -12.92 0.41 10.25
C PHE A 175 -13.25 0.01 11.67
N VAL A 176 -13.43 -1.29 11.89
CA VAL A 176 -13.67 -1.87 13.20
C VAL A 176 -12.69 -3.01 13.42
N ASN A 177 -11.96 -2.95 14.53
CA ASN A 177 -11.05 -3.99 14.96
C ASN A 177 -11.56 -4.69 16.22
N HIS A 178 -11.39 -6.01 16.26
CA HIS A 178 -11.52 -6.80 17.49
C HIS A 178 -10.49 -7.93 17.50
N GLY A 179 -9.50 -7.83 18.39
CA GLY A 179 -8.36 -8.74 18.42
C GLY A 179 -7.59 -8.70 17.09
N ARG A 180 -7.43 -9.86 16.46
CA ARG A 180 -6.71 -9.99 15.17
C ARG A 180 -7.60 -9.80 13.94
N TYR A 181 -8.85 -9.37 14.11
CA TYR A 181 -9.86 -9.36 13.06
C TYR A 181 -10.34 -7.95 12.76
N TRP A 182 -10.54 -7.67 11.48
CA TRP A 182 -10.95 -6.38 10.94
C TRP A 182 -12.20 -6.52 10.09
N SER A 183 -13.09 -5.53 10.16
CA SER A 183 -14.27 -5.42 9.31
C SER A 183 -14.64 -3.95 9.12
N LEU A 184 -15.64 -3.69 8.27
CA LEU A 184 -16.29 -2.39 8.19
C LEU A 184 -17.48 -2.31 9.13
N ARG A 185 -17.72 -1.11 9.69
CA ARG A 185 -18.85 -0.79 10.55
C ARG A 185 -20.18 -1.12 9.89
N ASP A 186 -20.32 -0.79 8.61
CA ASP A 186 -21.56 -0.99 7.84
C ASP A 186 -21.86 -2.47 7.56
N MET A 187 -20.89 -3.36 7.76
CA MET A 187 -21.08 -4.81 7.64
C MET A 187 -21.51 -5.48 8.95
N LEU A 188 -21.48 -4.75 10.06
CA LEU A 188 -21.77 -5.31 11.38
C LEU A 188 -23.28 -5.34 11.63
N ALA A 189 -23.70 -6.35 12.40
CA ALA A 189 -25.03 -6.38 12.96
C ALA A 189 -25.21 -5.26 13.99
N ASP A 190 -26.39 -4.65 13.99
CA ASP A 190 -26.78 -3.71 15.04
C ASP A 190 -27.10 -4.48 16.32
N ILE A 191 -26.20 -4.41 17.30
CA ILE A 191 -26.35 -5.09 18.59
C ILE A 191 -26.82 -4.09 19.65
N HIS A 192 -28.08 -4.23 20.07
CA HIS A 192 -28.69 -3.40 21.11
C HIS A 192 -28.87 -4.14 22.44
N ILE A 193 -29.28 -3.42 23.48
CA ILE A 193 -29.45 -3.96 24.85
C ILE A 193 -30.34 -5.21 24.94
N GLY A 194 -31.37 -5.32 24.10
CA GLY A 194 -32.22 -6.51 24.04
C GLY A 194 -31.43 -7.79 23.70
N HIS A 195 -30.53 -7.72 22.71
CA HIS A 195 -29.65 -8.83 22.34
C HIS A 195 -28.71 -9.18 23.49
N MET A 196 -28.16 -8.18 24.19
CA MET A 196 -27.28 -8.41 25.34
C MET A 196 -27.99 -9.13 26.48
N ASN A 197 -29.25 -8.80 26.76
CA ASN A 197 -30.04 -9.49 27.78
C ASN A 197 -30.35 -10.94 27.41
N ILE A 198 -30.58 -11.21 26.11
CA ILE A 198 -30.76 -12.59 25.63
C ILE A 198 -29.45 -13.38 25.78
N ALA A 199 -28.30 -12.78 25.44
CA ALA A 199 -27.00 -13.40 25.61
C ALA A 199 -26.70 -13.73 27.08
N GLU A 200 -26.93 -12.80 28.00
CA GLU A 200 -26.81 -13.00 29.46
C GLU A 200 -27.71 -14.14 29.92
N ALA A 201 -29.00 -14.11 29.57
CA ALA A 201 -29.94 -15.15 29.95
C ALA A 201 -29.55 -16.54 29.41
N ALA A 202 -29.03 -16.61 28.18
CA ALA A 202 -28.56 -17.86 27.58
C ALA A 202 -27.35 -18.45 28.33
N ILE A 203 -26.41 -17.59 28.73
CA ILE A 203 -25.24 -18.00 29.54
C ILE A 203 -25.69 -18.43 30.94
N ASP A 204 -26.55 -17.66 31.60
CA ASP A 204 -27.07 -17.95 32.93
C ASP A 204 -27.82 -19.28 33.00
N LEU A 205 -28.69 -19.54 32.01
CA LEU A 205 -29.44 -20.80 31.91
C LEU A 205 -28.50 -22.00 31.75
N ARG A 206 -27.38 -21.82 31.06
CA ARG A 206 -26.37 -22.85 30.85
C ARG A 206 -25.41 -23.00 32.02
N GLY A 207 -25.23 -21.96 32.83
CA GLY A 207 -24.33 -21.93 33.97
C GLY A 207 -22.84 -22.04 33.61
N ALA A 208 -22.49 -21.75 32.35
CA ALA A 208 -21.12 -21.82 31.83
C ALA A 208 -20.96 -20.91 30.61
N PRO A 209 -19.73 -20.48 30.27
CA PRO A 209 -19.45 -19.71 29.05
C PRO A 209 -19.96 -20.44 27.80
N LEU A 210 -20.55 -19.68 26.88
CA LEU A 210 -21.04 -20.18 25.61
C LEU A 210 -20.11 -19.79 24.46
N PRO A 211 -19.92 -20.67 23.45
CA PRO A 211 -19.32 -20.26 22.19
C PRO A 211 -20.15 -19.16 21.54
N THR A 212 -19.50 -18.17 20.92
CA THR A 212 -20.16 -17.03 20.25
C THR A 212 -21.26 -17.49 19.29
N ILE A 213 -21.02 -18.54 18.51
CA ILE A 213 -22.02 -19.07 17.57
C ILE A 213 -23.29 -19.59 18.26
N ALA A 214 -23.19 -20.11 19.48
CA ALA A 214 -24.35 -20.55 20.24
C ALA A 214 -25.18 -19.35 20.70
N ILE A 215 -24.53 -18.24 21.07
CA ILE A 215 -25.19 -16.99 21.44
C ILE A 215 -25.88 -16.40 20.21
N VAL A 216 -25.19 -16.29 19.06
CA VAL A 216 -25.75 -15.77 17.79
C VAL A 216 -27.09 -16.42 17.44
N LEU A 217 -27.21 -17.74 17.64
CA LEU A 217 -28.43 -18.49 17.32
C LEU A 217 -29.63 -18.09 18.19
N GLU A 218 -29.41 -17.57 19.38
CA GLU A 218 -30.47 -17.11 20.30
C GLU A 218 -30.90 -15.65 20.01
N LEU A 219 -30.04 -14.84 19.38
CA LEU A 219 -30.25 -13.39 19.23
C LEU A 219 -31.22 -12.98 18.12
N GLU A 220 -31.79 -13.93 17.37
CA GLU A 220 -32.73 -13.69 16.25
C GLU A 220 -32.29 -12.58 15.27
N LEU A 221 -30.97 -12.46 15.02
CA LEU A 221 -30.40 -11.45 14.14
C LEU A 221 -30.92 -11.58 12.69
N PRO A 222 -30.93 -10.48 11.89
CA PRO A 222 -31.32 -10.53 10.48
C PRO A 222 -30.55 -11.61 9.71
N ARG A 223 -31.28 -12.43 8.95
CA ARG A 223 -30.71 -13.61 8.26
C ARG A 223 -29.78 -13.24 7.11
N GLU A 224 -29.87 -12.00 6.65
CA GLU A 224 -29.04 -11.41 5.62
C GLU A 224 -27.60 -11.20 6.12
N ILE A 225 -27.38 -11.14 7.43
CA ILE A 225 -26.05 -10.95 8.02
C ILE A 225 -25.34 -12.31 8.10
N PRO A 226 -24.17 -12.45 7.45
CA PRO A 226 -23.38 -13.66 7.52
C PRO A 226 -23.04 -14.05 8.98
N PRO A 227 -23.11 -15.34 9.36
CA PRO A 227 -22.87 -15.77 10.74
C PRO A 227 -21.51 -15.34 11.32
N ALA A 228 -20.49 -15.24 10.48
CA ALA A 228 -19.16 -14.80 10.91
C ALA A 228 -19.14 -13.31 11.31
N LEU A 229 -19.85 -12.46 10.57
CA LEU A 229 -20.01 -11.04 10.89
C LEU A 229 -20.91 -10.85 12.10
N ALA A 230 -22.00 -11.61 12.20
CA ALA A 230 -22.87 -11.60 13.38
C ALA A 230 -22.09 -11.97 14.66
N GLY A 231 -21.27 -13.03 14.60
CA GLY A 231 -20.40 -13.42 15.71
C GLY A 231 -19.41 -12.33 16.08
N PHE A 232 -18.74 -11.74 15.09
CA PHE A 232 -17.81 -10.63 15.30
C PHE A 232 -18.49 -9.39 15.93
N SER A 233 -19.70 -9.03 15.49
CA SER A 233 -20.48 -7.93 16.08
C SER A 233 -20.82 -8.19 17.55
N ILE A 234 -21.19 -9.42 17.90
CA ILE A 234 -21.50 -9.79 19.29
C ILE A 234 -20.25 -9.79 20.15
N ASP A 235 -19.13 -10.34 19.66
CA ASP A 235 -17.87 -10.33 20.40
C ASP A 235 -17.44 -8.90 20.75
N ILE A 236 -17.58 -7.96 19.79
CA ILE A 236 -17.35 -6.53 20.04
C ILE A 236 -18.29 -6.01 21.13
N ALA A 237 -19.60 -6.21 20.97
CA ALA A 237 -20.60 -5.67 21.89
C ALA A 237 -20.43 -6.22 23.32
N MET A 238 -20.17 -7.52 23.46
CA MET A 238 -19.94 -8.17 24.74
C MET A 238 -18.63 -7.70 25.39
N SER A 239 -17.56 -7.50 24.62
CA SER A 239 -16.29 -7.01 25.17
C SER A 239 -16.36 -5.59 25.75
N ALA A 240 -17.35 -4.80 25.32
CA ALA A 240 -17.60 -3.46 25.83
C ALA A 240 -18.57 -3.43 27.01
N ASP A 241 -19.20 -4.55 27.36
CA ASP A 241 -20.24 -4.63 28.39
C ASP A 241 -19.70 -5.33 29.66
N PRO A 242 -19.70 -4.65 30.83
CA PRO A 242 -19.12 -5.17 32.08
C PRO A 242 -19.71 -6.49 32.59
N ARG A 243 -20.89 -6.91 32.09
CA ARG A 243 -21.49 -8.19 32.47
C ARG A 243 -20.73 -9.41 31.94
N PHE A 244 -19.95 -9.23 30.87
CA PHE A 244 -19.30 -10.33 30.15
C PHE A 244 -17.77 -10.31 30.24
N VAL A 245 -17.20 -9.39 31.04
CA VAL A 245 -15.75 -9.19 31.24
C VAL A 245 -15.27 -9.79 32.56
#